data_AF-A0AAD7ABV1-F1
#
_entry.id   AF-A0AAD7ABV1-F1
#
_cell.length_a   1.000
_cell.length_b   1.000
_cell.length_c   1.000
_cell.angle_alpha   90.00
_cell.angle_beta   90.00
_cell.angle_gamma   90.00
#
_symmetry.space_group_name_H-M   'P 1'
#
loop_
_entity.id
_entity.type
_entity.pdbx_description
1 polymer ?
#
loop_
_entity_poly.entity_id
_entity_poly.type
_entity_poly.pdbx_seq_one_letter_code
_entity_poly.pdbx_strand_id
1 'polypeptide(L)'
;MTFPSVFDAYVPSNGPDFLAISNFTPAYIPFTTLQAVRVSPAADSFAYAKRLVSPAIFAHVVRCFYFALALLYTGFPSGTPGVAQIGFEELSLRLYHTTLLHDLGWSNNTEVATHPAHAMTFELHGAIMAYEHLHIAAPSLDPFQVGDIVESIVLHTSQWPSGNSSANQILMFLSAVFDVGGYNGTGLVGLDFSGLWHPQTVAEIEHAYPRANFYDDALSIFDTEFVQKPNCLNSHFPGGLDGLVKDLRVGPIVPVNSTNARRGVQDPHLH
;
A
#
# COMPACT_ATOMS: atom_id res chain seq x y z
N MET A 1 11.39 19.81 4.66
CA MET A 1 9.91 19.87 4.75
C MET A 1 9.48 18.95 5.89
N THR A 2 8.32 19.20 6.48
CA THR A 2 7.74 18.37 7.54
C THR A 2 6.40 17.85 7.06
N PHE A 3 5.95 16.71 7.59
CA PHE A 3 4.60 16.22 7.28
C PHE A 3 3.55 17.28 7.65
N PRO A 4 2.51 17.48 6.81
CA PRO A 4 1.32 18.21 7.22
C PRO A 4 0.74 17.63 8.51
N SER A 5 0.16 18.48 9.37
CA SER A 5 -0.40 18.03 10.65
C SER A 5 -1.75 17.31 10.50
N VAL A 6 -2.49 17.61 9.43
CA VAL A 6 -3.82 17.07 9.14
C VAL A 6 -4.01 16.82 7.65
N PHE A 7 -4.92 15.91 7.33
CA PHE A 7 -5.31 15.51 5.97
C PHE A 7 -6.83 15.42 5.87
N ASP A 8 -7.36 15.45 4.66
CA ASP A 8 -8.76 15.10 4.42
C ASP A 8 -8.99 13.64 4.82
N ALA A 9 -9.91 13.39 5.75
CA ALA A 9 -10.21 12.05 6.27
C ALA A 9 -10.94 11.18 5.23
N TYR A 10 -11.60 11.80 4.27
CA TYR A 10 -12.33 11.15 3.19
C TYR A 10 -12.04 11.83 1.86
N VAL A 11 -11.85 11.02 0.82
CA VAL A 11 -11.59 11.48 -0.55
C VAL A 11 -12.37 10.62 -1.54
N PRO A 12 -12.54 11.03 -2.81
CA PRO A 12 -13.21 10.21 -3.81
C PRO A 12 -12.58 8.82 -3.93
N SER A 13 -13.40 7.77 -4.00
CA SER A 13 -12.92 6.39 -4.21
C SER A 13 -12.43 6.14 -5.63
N ASN A 14 -12.82 7.00 -6.57
CA ASN A 14 -12.41 6.90 -7.96
C ASN A 14 -11.08 7.62 -8.17
N GLY A 15 -10.14 6.93 -8.82
CA GLY A 15 -8.78 7.42 -9.07
C GLY A 15 -8.71 8.79 -9.77
N PRO A 16 -9.35 8.99 -10.94
CA PRO A 16 -9.44 10.29 -11.59
C PRO A 16 -9.93 11.44 -10.70
N ASP A 17 -11.03 11.26 -9.97
CA ASP A 17 -11.59 12.30 -9.09
C ASP A 17 -10.66 12.58 -7.90
N PHE A 18 -10.04 11.54 -7.34
CA PHE A 18 -9.03 11.67 -6.29
C PHE A 18 -7.80 12.45 -6.78
N LEU A 19 -7.28 12.12 -7.95
CA LEU A 19 -6.12 12.81 -8.51
C LEU A 19 -6.43 14.28 -8.85
N ALA A 20 -7.66 14.58 -9.27
CA ALA A 20 -8.08 15.96 -9.58
C ALA A 20 -8.08 16.89 -8.36
N ILE A 21 -8.28 16.36 -7.15
CA ILE A 21 -8.23 17.13 -5.90
C ILE A 21 -6.88 17.05 -5.19
N SER A 22 -5.99 16.16 -5.64
CA SER A 22 -4.66 15.98 -5.08
C SER A 22 -3.66 16.96 -5.68
N ASN A 23 -2.62 17.31 -4.94
CA ASN A 23 -1.57 18.22 -5.41
C ASN A 23 -0.19 17.57 -5.33
N PHE A 24 -0.09 16.33 -5.81
CA PHE A 24 1.14 15.55 -5.74
C PHE A 24 2.27 16.25 -6.49
N THR A 25 3.32 16.58 -5.74
CA THR A 25 4.59 17.07 -6.26
C THR A 25 5.66 16.06 -5.85
N PRO A 26 6.08 15.14 -6.74
CA PRO A 26 6.98 14.06 -6.38
C PRO A 26 8.37 14.63 -6.05
N ALA A 27 8.59 14.86 -4.75
CA ALA A 27 9.83 15.37 -4.21
C ALA A 27 10.67 14.22 -3.65
N TYR A 28 11.98 14.32 -3.78
CA TYR A 28 12.88 13.39 -3.10
C TYR A 28 12.71 13.51 -1.58
N ILE A 29 12.50 12.38 -0.93
CA ILE A 29 12.41 12.24 0.52
C ILE A 29 13.43 11.16 0.91
N PRO A 30 14.48 11.50 1.67
CA PRO A 30 15.39 10.49 2.18
C PRO A 30 14.62 9.43 2.95
N PHE A 31 14.93 8.15 2.72
CA PHE A 31 14.23 7.07 3.40
C PHE A 31 14.32 7.18 4.93
N THR A 32 15.43 7.72 5.47
CA THR A 32 15.60 8.02 6.89
C THR A 32 14.54 8.98 7.45
N THR A 33 14.01 9.89 6.63
CA THR A 33 12.91 10.79 7.02
C THR A 33 11.62 10.01 7.24
N LEU A 34 11.33 9.04 6.36
CA LEU A 34 10.17 8.18 6.49
C LEU A 34 10.33 7.22 7.70
N GLN A 35 11.53 6.68 7.92
CA GLN A 35 11.84 5.85 9.09
C GLN A 35 11.76 6.60 10.43
N ALA A 36 11.91 7.93 10.41
CA ALA A 36 11.79 8.75 11.60
C ALA A 36 10.33 8.88 12.08
N VAL A 37 9.34 8.54 11.25
CA VAL A 37 7.93 8.49 11.65
C VAL A 37 7.77 7.37 12.67
N ARG A 38 7.52 7.76 13.93
CA ARG A 38 7.24 6.83 15.01
C ARG A 38 5.75 6.55 15.01
N VAL A 39 5.40 5.29 14.81
CA VAL A 39 4.06 4.79 15.08
C VAL A 39 4.10 4.07 16.42
N SER A 40 3.15 4.38 17.29
CA SER A 40 3.02 3.67 18.55
C SER A 40 2.87 2.16 18.26
N PRO A 41 3.72 1.28 18.82
CA PRO A 41 3.66 -0.16 18.58
C PRO A 41 2.51 -0.81 19.37
N ALA A 42 1.38 -0.10 19.54
CA ALA A 42 0.29 -0.49 20.41
C ALA A 42 -0.29 -1.86 20.07
N ALA A 43 -0.11 -2.32 18.82
CA ALA A 43 -0.24 -3.72 18.43
C ALA A 43 1.07 -4.21 17.81
N ASP A 44 1.46 -5.45 18.12
CA ASP A 44 2.61 -6.13 17.51
C ASP A 44 2.31 -6.62 16.08
N SER A 45 1.61 -5.80 15.28
CA SER A 45 1.24 -6.14 13.90
C SER A 45 2.45 -6.40 13.03
N PHE A 46 3.59 -5.76 13.33
CA PHE A 46 4.84 -6.01 12.64
C PHE A 46 5.36 -7.42 12.92
N ALA A 47 5.45 -7.86 14.18
CA ALA A 47 5.88 -9.23 14.44
C ALA A 47 4.82 -10.26 14.02
N TYR A 48 3.54 -9.91 14.13
CA TYR A 48 2.44 -10.76 13.69
C TYR A 48 2.52 -11.02 12.18
N ALA A 49 2.59 -9.97 11.36
CA ALA A 49 2.78 -10.09 9.92
C ALA A 49 4.08 -10.85 9.60
N LYS A 50 5.21 -10.47 10.19
CA LYS A 50 6.51 -11.11 9.96
C LYS A 50 6.52 -12.61 10.27
N ARG A 51 5.73 -13.05 11.24
CA ARG A 51 5.59 -14.47 11.62
C ARG A 51 4.75 -15.25 10.62
N LEU A 52 3.74 -14.62 10.04
CA LEU A 52 2.73 -15.30 9.23
C LEU A 52 3.08 -15.32 7.75
N VAL A 53 3.49 -14.20 7.16
CA VAL A 53 3.71 -14.12 5.72
C VAL A 53 5.14 -14.50 5.30
N SER A 54 5.34 -14.79 4.01
CA SER A 54 6.69 -15.05 3.48
C SER A 54 7.58 -13.80 3.64
N PRO A 55 8.93 -13.94 3.64
CA PRO A 55 9.81 -12.78 3.67
C PRO A 55 9.57 -11.78 2.53
N ALA A 56 9.16 -12.24 1.35
CA ALA A 56 8.88 -11.38 0.20
C ALA A 56 7.57 -10.59 0.38
N ILE A 57 6.51 -11.24 0.86
CA ILE A 57 5.25 -10.56 1.22
C ILE A 57 5.47 -9.61 2.40
N PHE A 58 6.27 -10.01 3.39
CA PHE A 58 6.61 -9.12 4.51
C PHE A 58 7.34 -7.86 4.03
N ALA A 59 8.28 -8.00 3.08
CA ALA A 59 8.94 -6.84 2.48
C ALA A 59 7.94 -5.97 1.70
N HIS A 60 6.99 -6.56 0.96
CA HIS A 60 5.91 -5.84 0.26
C HIS A 60 5.08 -4.99 1.22
N VAL A 61 4.49 -5.58 2.25
CA VAL A 61 3.63 -4.85 3.19
C VAL A 61 4.35 -3.68 3.87
N VAL A 62 5.66 -3.84 4.14
CA VAL A 62 6.49 -2.76 4.70
C VAL A 62 6.81 -1.67 3.67
N ARG A 63 7.07 -2.03 2.40
CA ARG A 63 7.23 -1.03 1.32
C ARG A 63 5.94 -0.21 1.15
N CYS A 64 4.78 -0.86 1.18
CA CYS A 64 3.48 -0.19 1.08
C CYS A 64 3.29 0.88 2.17
N PHE A 65 3.69 0.60 3.41
CA PHE A 65 3.70 1.61 4.48
C PHE A 65 4.53 2.84 4.11
N TYR A 66 5.76 2.64 3.65
CA TYR A 66 6.65 3.76 3.33
C TYR A 66 6.24 4.50 2.06
N PHE A 67 5.65 3.82 1.07
CA PHE A 67 5.06 4.48 -0.09
C PHE A 67 3.85 5.34 0.30
N ALA A 68 3.01 4.88 1.22
CA ALA A 68 1.89 5.67 1.73
C ALA A 68 2.39 6.92 2.48
N LEU A 69 3.41 6.78 3.33
CA LEU A 69 4.04 7.93 3.99
C LEU A 69 4.66 8.92 2.98
N ALA A 70 5.27 8.42 1.91
CA ALA A 70 5.80 9.29 0.87
C ALA A 70 4.69 10.10 0.18
N LEU A 71 3.52 9.51 -0.11
CA LEU A 71 2.36 10.22 -0.67
C LEU A 71 1.81 11.30 0.28
N LEU A 72 1.70 10.98 1.57
CA LEU A 72 1.28 11.96 2.59
C LEU A 72 2.19 13.19 2.61
N TYR A 73 3.49 12.98 2.40
CA TYR A 73 4.46 14.07 2.39
C TYR A 73 4.40 14.91 1.10
N THR A 74 4.03 14.33 -0.04
CA THR A 74 4.17 14.97 -1.36
C THR A 74 2.91 15.63 -1.90
N GLY A 75 1.76 15.54 -1.24
CA GLY A 75 0.58 16.33 -1.65
C GLY A 75 -0.76 15.63 -1.53
N PHE A 76 -0.92 14.73 -0.56
CA PHE A 76 -2.24 14.19 -0.22
C PHE A 76 -3.20 15.33 0.17
N PRO A 77 -4.49 15.27 -0.22
CA PRO A 77 -5.47 16.33 0.08
C PRO A 77 -5.55 16.71 1.55
N SER A 78 -5.71 18.01 1.82
CA SER A 78 -5.82 18.57 3.17
C SER A 78 -6.54 19.91 3.13
N GLY A 79 -7.39 20.17 4.12
CA GLY A 79 -8.10 21.44 4.27
C GLY A 79 -9.22 21.66 3.25
N THR A 80 -9.76 20.60 2.62
CA THR A 80 -10.87 20.74 1.68
C THR A 80 -12.14 21.21 2.42
N PRO A 81 -12.82 22.28 1.97
CA PRO A 81 -14.02 22.79 2.63
C PRO A 81 -15.12 21.73 2.76
N GLY A 82 -15.61 21.52 3.99
CA GLY A 82 -16.68 20.56 4.28
C GLY A 82 -16.24 19.10 4.43
N VAL A 83 -14.94 18.81 4.28
CA VAL A 83 -14.38 17.46 4.47
C VAL A 83 -13.81 17.34 5.88
N ALA A 84 -14.17 16.27 6.60
CA ALA A 84 -13.60 15.97 7.91
C ALA A 84 -12.08 15.82 7.80
N GLN A 85 -11.34 16.23 8.82
CA GLN A 85 -9.88 16.15 8.84
C GLN A 85 -9.40 15.04 9.79
N ILE A 86 -8.31 14.38 9.44
CA ILE A 86 -7.63 13.38 10.27
C ILE A 86 -6.20 13.85 10.59
N GLY A 87 -5.76 13.67 11.84
CA GLY A 87 -4.40 14.03 12.26
C GLY A 87 -3.35 13.08 11.68
N PHE A 88 -2.14 13.58 11.42
CA PHE A 88 -1.03 12.79 10.88
C PHE A 88 -0.69 11.57 11.74
N GLU A 89 -0.65 11.71 13.06
CA GLU A 89 -0.34 10.62 13.99
C GLU A 89 -1.38 9.50 13.90
N GLU A 90 -2.66 9.87 13.88
CA GLU A 90 -3.77 8.92 13.77
C GLU A 90 -3.78 8.22 12.41
N LEU A 91 -3.63 8.96 11.32
CA LEU A 91 -3.59 8.37 9.98
C LEU A 91 -2.37 7.46 9.81
N SER A 92 -1.21 7.85 10.33
CA SER A 92 0.00 7.01 10.29
C SER A 92 -0.16 5.72 11.09
N LEU A 93 -0.88 5.77 12.21
CA LEU A 93 -1.22 4.58 13.01
C LEU A 93 -2.14 3.62 12.24
N ARG A 94 -3.19 4.13 11.61
CA ARG A 94 -4.10 3.32 10.79
C ARG A 94 -3.36 2.70 9.60
N LEU A 95 -2.56 3.51 8.89
CA LEU A 95 -1.74 3.03 7.77
C LEU A 95 -0.78 1.94 8.19
N TYR A 96 -0.13 2.07 9.33
CA TYR A 96 0.78 1.06 9.85
C TYR A 96 0.09 -0.29 10.03
N HIS A 97 -1.07 -0.32 10.69
CA HIS A 97 -1.82 -1.57 10.88
C HIS A 97 -2.38 -2.11 9.55
N THR A 98 -3.02 -1.26 8.75
CA THR A 98 -3.61 -1.67 7.47
C THR A 98 -2.55 -2.24 6.54
N THR A 99 -1.43 -1.52 6.34
CA THR A 99 -0.37 -1.97 5.42
C THR A 99 0.26 -3.27 5.89
N LEU A 100 0.60 -3.42 7.16
CA LEU A 100 1.23 -4.64 7.67
C LEU A 100 0.31 -5.87 7.62
N LEU A 101 -1.02 -5.68 7.68
CA LEU A 101 -1.99 -6.78 7.84
C LEU A 101 -2.79 -7.09 6.57
N HIS A 102 -2.73 -6.28 5.50
CA HIS A 102 -3.64 -6.45 4.36
C HIS A 102 -3.50 -7.79 3.62
N ASP A 103 -2.28 -8.30 3.51
CA ASP A 103 -1.96 -9.55 2.80
C ASP A 103 -1.82 -10.77 3.72
N LEU A 104 -2.38 -10.73 4.94
CA LEU A 104 -2.40 -11.94 5.79
C LEU A 104 -3.10 -13.11 5.09
N GLY A 105 -4.10 -12.84 4.25
CA GLY A 105 -4.82 -13.86 3.48
C GLY A 105 -3.96 -14.62 2.45
N TRP A 106 -2.77 -14.10 2.10
CA TRP A 106 -1.81 -14.72 1.18
C TRP A 106 -0.89 -15.74 1.85
N SER A 107 -0.92 -15.84 3.17
CA SER A 107 0.04 -16.68 3.90
C SER A 107 -0.31 -18.17 3.81
N ASN A 108 0.72 -18.99 3.56
CA ASN A 108 0.67 -20.46 3.69
C ASN A 108 0.98 -20.96 5.12
N ASN A 109 1.15 -20.06 6.10
CA ASN A 109 1.30 -20.44 7.50
C ASN A 109 0.08 -21.26 7.95
N THR A 110 0.31 -22.30 8.75
CA THR A 110 -0.75 -23.19 9.24
C THR A 110 -1.86 -22.44 9.99
N GLU A 111 -1.52 -21.40 10.77
CA GLU A 111 -2.50 -20.56 11.48
C GLU A 111 -3.48 -19.91 10.49
N VAL A 112 -2.97 -19.42 9.36
CA VAL A 112 -3.74 -18.75 8.31
C VAL A 112 -4.49 -19.79 7.45
N ALA A 113 -3.81 -20.83 6.98
CA ALA A 113 -4.37 -21.82 6.06
C ALA A 113 -5.48 -22.69 6.68
N THR A 114 -5.50 -22.82 8.01
CA THR A 114 -6.54 -23.59 8.74
C THR A 114 -7.63 -22.70 9.35
N HIS A 115 -7.53 -21.38 9.18
CA HIS A 115 -8.51 -20.45 9.71
C HIS A 115 -9.88 -20.63 9.02
N PRO A 116 -11.02 -20.55 9.73
CA PRO A 116 -12.35 -20.77 9.12
C PRO A 116 -12.68 -19.83 7.95
N ALA A 117 -12.13 -18.61 7.97
CA ALA A 117 -12.31 -17.64 6.88
C ALA A 117 -11.41 -17.91 5.66
N HIS A 118 -10.52 -18.92 5.68
CA HIS A 118 -9.62 -19.24 4.58
C HIS A 118 -10.34 -19.52 3.26
N ALA A 119 -11.57 -20.03 3.30
CA ALA A 119 -12.39 -20.28 2.12
C ALA A 119 -12.99 -19.00 1.47
N MET A 120 -12.83 -17.84 2.10
CA MET A 120 -13.22 -16.54 1.53
C MET A 120 -12.08 -15.97 0.68
N THR A 121 -12.40 -14.98 -0.16
CA THR A 121 -11.40 -14.16 -0.85
C THR A 121 -10.32 -13.67 0.12
N PHE A 122 -9.06 -13.62 -0.31
CA PHE A 122 -7.94 -13.33 0.59
C PHE A 122 -8.09 -11.97 1.31
N GLU A 123 -8.76 -10.99 0.71
CA GLU A 123 -9.01 -9.67 1.30
C GLU A 123 -9.92 -9.79 2.53
N LEU A 124 -11.03 -10.53 2.41
CA LEU A 124 -11.95 -10.78 3.54
C LEU A 124 -11.28 -11.66 4.59
N HIS A 125 -10.56 -12.70 4.16
CA HIS A 125 -9.84 -13.58 5.06
C HIS A 125 -8.80 -12.81 5.89
N GLY A 126 -7.94 -12.04 5.23
CA GLY A 126 -6.93 -11.20 5.86
C GLY A 126 -7.54 -10.14 6.78
N ALA A 127 -8.64 -9.51 6.35
CA ALA A 127 -9.37 -8.54 7.17
C ALA A 127 -9.94 -9.14 8.46
N ILE A 128 -10.50 -10.36 8.41
CA ILE A 128 -11.01 -11.05 9.60
C ILE A 128 -9.86 -11.37 10.56
N MET A 129 -8.74 -11.90 10.06
CA MET A 129 -7.58 -12.16 10.91
C MET A 129 -6.98 -10.87 11.50
N ALA A 130 -6.94 -9.79 10.72
CA ALA A 130 -6.51 -8.48 11.18
C ALA A 130 -7.43 -7.96 12.29
N TYR A 131 -8.75 -8.07 12.13
CA TYR A 131 -9.73 -7.68 13.14
C TYR A 131 -9.50 -8.44 14.47
N GLU A 132 -9.39 -9.77 14.40
CA GLU A 132 -9.16 -10.62 15.57
C GLU A 132 -7.83 -10.29 16.27
N HIS A 133 -6.76 -10.09 15.49
CA HIS A 133 -5.47 -9.67 16.01
C HIS A 133 -5.55 -8.31 16.72
N LEU A 134 -6.12 -7.29 16.08
CA LEU A 134 -6.20 -5.94 16.62
C LEU A 134 -7.10 -5.87 17.86
N HIS A 135 -8.21 -6.62 17.86
CA HIS A 135 -9.11 -6.68 19.01
C HIS A 135 -8.40 -7.18 20.28
N ILE A 136 -7.46 -8.11 20.15
CA ILE A 136 -6.70 -8.68 21.27
C ILE A 136 -5.44 -7.87 21.56
N ALA A 137 -4.67 -7.56 20.53
CA ALA A 137 -3.32 -7.02 20.65
C ALA A 137 -3.28 -5.49 20.73
N ALA A 138 -4.35 -4.80 20.34
CA ALA A 138 -4.41 -3.34 20.23
C ALA A 138 -5.60 -2.72 21.00
N PRO A 139 -5.80 -3.01 22.30
CA PRO A 139 -6.99 -2.59 23.03
C PRO A 139 -7.14 -1.07 23.18
N SER A 140 -6.10 -0.29 22.86
CA SER A 140 -6.15 1.17 22.81
C SER A 140 -6.80 1.72 21.54
N LEU A 141 -6.95 0.91 20.49
CA LEU A 141 -7.66 1.34 19.28
C LEU A 141 -9.15 1.35 19.55
N ASP A 142 -9.81 2.46 19.22
CA ASP A 142 -11.25 2.55 19.33
C ASP A 142 -11.96 1.77 18.17
N PRO A 143 -13.26 1.48 18.29
CA PRO A 143 -13.97 0.73 17.27
C PRO A 143 -13.99 1.39 15.88
N PHE A 144 -13.92 2.71 15.77
CA PHE A 144 -13.87 3.40 14.48
C PHE A 144 -12.49 3.27 13.82
N GLN A 145 -11.42 3.28 14.61
CA GLN A 145 -10.06 3.02 14.11
C GLN A 145 -9.91 1.58 13.62
N VAL A 146 -10.37 0.60 14.41
CA VAL A 146 -10.35 -0.81 13.99
C VAL A 146 -11.24 -1.01 12.75
N GLY A 147 -12.43 -0.41 12.73
CA GLY A 147 -13.34 -0.47 11.59
C GLY A 147 -12.70 0.05 10.30
N ASP A 148 -12.10 1.24 10.33
CA ASP A 148 -11.42 1.82 9.17
C ASP A 148 -10.22 0.98 8.71
N ILE A 149 -9.44 0.43 9.64
CA ILE A 149 -8.30 -0.46 9.30
C ILE A 149 -8.80 -1.70 8.55
N VAL A 150 -9.81 -2.38 9.09
CA VAL A 150 -10.34 -3.64 8.56
C VAL A 150 -11.08 -3.40 7.25
N GLU A 151 -11.90 -2.36 7.15
CA GLU A 151 -12.58 -1.97 5.91
C GLU A 151 -11.57 -1.60 4.82
N SER A 152 -10.50 -0.88 5.17
CA SER A 152 -9.42 -0.57 4.22
C SER A 152 -8.74 -1.83 3.69
N ILE A 153 -8.56 -2.88 4.52
CA ILE A 153 -8.04 -4.18 4.08
C ILE A 153 -9.03 -4.87 3.15
N VAL A 154 -10.32 -4.90 3.45
CA VAL A 154 -11.32 -5.52 2.56
C VAL A 154 -11.31 -4.88 1.17
N LEU A 155 -11.12 -3.56 1.10
CA LEU A 155 -11.26 -2.78 -0.12
C LEU A 155 -9.93 -2.51 -0.85
N HIS A 156 -8.78 -3.02 -0.37
CA HIS A 156 -7.47 -2.56 -0.85
C HIS A 156 -7.13 -2.99 -2.29
N THR A 157 -7.81 -3.98 -2.85
CA THR A 157 -7.67 -4.36 -4.26
C THR A 157 -8.64 -3.55 -5.14
N SER A 158 -9.77 -3.14 -4.59
CA SER A 158 -10.91 -2.66 -5.37
C SER A 158 -10.89 -1.15 -5.61
N GLN A 159 -11.23 -0.76 -6.85
CA GLN A 159 -11.67 0.60 -7.16
C GLN A 159 -13.18 0.67 -7.30
N TRP A 160 -13.75 1.77 -6.81
CA TRP A 160 -15.18 2.02 -6.90
C TRP A 160 -15.44 3.18 -7.86
N PRO A 161 -16.44 3.07 -8.76
CA PRO A 161 -16.71 4.11 -9.76
C PRO A 161 -17.25 5.40 -9.14
N SER A 162 -17.73 5.36 -7.90
CA SER A 162 -18.25 6.51 -7.16
C SER A 162 -18.20 6.25 -5.65
N GLY A 163 -18.40 7.30 -4.85
CA GLY A 163 -18.37 7.24 -3.40
C GLY A 163 -17.09 7.82 -2.80
N ASN A 164 -16.97 7.68 -1.48
CA ASN A 164 -15.83 8.18 -0.73
C ASN A 164 -15.07 7.02 -0.08
N SER A 165 -13.76 7.07 -0.17
CA SER A 165 -12.83 6.24 0.58
C SER A 165 -12.33 7.02 1.78
N SER A 166 -11.98 6.33 2.86
CA SER A 166 -11.14 6.95 3.88
C SER A 166 -9.75 7.25 3.31
N ALA A 167 -9.04 8.19 3.92
CA ALA A 167 -7.64 8.46 3.58
C ALA A 167 -6.78 7.19 3.70
N ASN A 168 -7.04 6.39 4.73
CA ASN A 168 -6.35 5.13 4.97
C ASN A 168 -6.55 4.13 3.81
N GLN A 169 -7.79 3.95 3.35
CA GLN A 169 -8.10 3.02 2.27
C GLN A 169 -7.42 3.41 0.96
N ILE A 170 -7.51 4.68 0.53
CA ILE A 170 -6.96 5.06 -0.77
C ILE A 170 -5.42 5.00 -0.77
N LEU A 171 -4.79 5.38 0.34
CA LEU A 171 -3.33 5.34 0.48
C LEU A 171 -2.81 3.90 0.50
N MET A 172 -3.53 2.99 1.17
CA MET A 172 -3.26 1.57 1.12
C MET A 172 -3.36 1.05 -0.32
N PHE A 173 -4.51 1.25 -0.96
CA PHE A 173 -4.77 0.83 -2.34
C PHE A 173 -3.68 1.33 -3.31
N LEU A 174 -3.37 2.63 -3.31
CA LEU A 174 -2.35 3.22 -4.18
C LEU A 174 -0.98 2.59 -3.94
N SER A 175 -0.61 2.36 -2.68
CA SER A 175 0.69 1.84 -2.32
C SER A 175 0.85 0.36 -2.67
N ALA A 176 -0.18 -0.47 -2.47
CA ALA A 176 -0.19 -1.87 -2.89
C ALA A 176 -0.10 -2.00 -4.41
N VAL A 177 -0.97 -1.30 -5.14
CA VAL A 177 -0.99 -1.35 -6.61
C VAL A 177 0.31 -0.80 -7.19
N PHE A 178 0.87 0.27 -6.62
CA PHE A 178 2.17 0.78 -7.04
C PHE A 178 3.32 -0.20 -6.75
N ASP A 179 3.35 -0.85 -5.59
CA ASP A 179 4.40 -1.85 -5.36
C ASP A 179 4.23 -3.06 -6.29
N VAL A 180 3.00 -3.42 -6.66
CA VAL A 180 2.75 -4.50 -7.61
C VAL A 180 3.18 -4.15 -9.03
N GLY A 181 2.74 -3.02 -9.58
CA GLY A 181 2.94 -2.66 -10.99
C GLY A 181 4.04 -1.63 -11.28
N GLY A 182 4.49 -0.88 -10.28
CA GLY A 182 5.44 0.22 -10.41
C GLY A 182 4.92 1.37 -11.28
N TYR A 183 5.83 2.23 -11.74
CA TYR A 183 5.48 3.44 -12.51
C TYR A 183 4.71 3.22 -13.82
N ASN A 184 4.79 2.01 -14.40
CA ASN A 184 4.11 1.66 -15.65
C ASN A 184 2.89 0.76 -15.42
N GLY A 185 2.54 0.46 -14.17
CA GLY A 185 1.44 -0.43 -13.79
C GLY A 185 0.05 0.19 -13.97
N THR A 186 -0.16 0.89 -15.08
CA THR A 186 -1.38 1.67 -15.33
C THR A 186 -2.61 0.80 -15.64
N GLY A 187 -2.43 -0.49 -15.93
CA GLY A 187 -3.50 -1.38 -16.38
C GLY A 187 -4.44 -1.87 -15.27
N LEU A 188 -3.97 -2.06 -14.03
CA LEU A 188 -4.79 -2.63 -12.96
C LEU A 188 -6.00 -1.76 -12.63
N VAL A 189 -5.81 -0.44 -12.77
CA VAL A 189 -6.68 0.57 -12.15
C VAL A 189 -6.81 1.84 -12.99
N GLY A 190 -6.25 1.85 -14.22
CA GLY A 190 -6.31 3.00 -15.12
C GLY A 190 -5.65 4.28 -14.59
N LEU A 191 -4.73 4.17 -13.63
CA LEU A 191 -4.04 5.30 -13.00
C LEU A 191 -2.61 5.47 -13.52
N ASP A 192 -2.22 6.73 -13.76
CA ASP A 192 -0.84 7.09 -14.04
C ASP A 192 -0.07 7.37 -12.74
N PHE A 193 0.91 6.52 -12.43
CA PHE A 193 1.75 6.65 -11.24
C PHE A 193 3.04 7.46 -11.46
N SER A 194 3.32 7.91 -12.69
CA SER A 194 4.58 8.59 -13.04
C SER A 194 4.84 9.88 -12.23
N GLY A 195 3.77 10.50 -11.72
CA GLY A 195 3.83 11.75 -10.94
C GLY A 195 3.68 11.58 -9.42
N LEU A 196 3.55 10.36 -8.89
CA LEU A 196 3.19 10.19 -7.47
C LEU A 196 4.38 10.04 -6.52
N TRP A 197 5.39 9.25 -6.92
CA TRP A 197 6.58 8.99 -6.11
C TRP A 197 7.86 9.43 -6.80
N HIS A 198 8.78 10.02 -6.03
CA HIS A 198 10.11 10.32 -6.54
C HIS A 198 10.97 9.05 -6.68
N PRO A 199 11.62 8.78 -7.83
CA PRO A 199 12.34 7.53 -8.07
C PRO A 199 13.44 7.22 -7.05
N GLN A 200 14.17 8.23 -6.58
CA GLN A 200 15.22 7.98 -5.58
C GLN A 200 14.64 7.52 -4.23
N THR A 201 13.51 8.07 -3.80
CA THR A 201 12.82 7.62 -2.57
C THR A 201 12.40 6.16 -2.70
N VAL A 202 11.85 5.78 -3.87
CA VAL A 202 11.44 4.41 -4.16
C VAL A 202 12.64 3.45 -4.15
N ALA A 203 13.75 3.83 -4.79
CA ALA A 203 14.95 3.02 -4.82
C ALA A 203 15.54 2.78 -3.42
N GLU A 204 15.52 3.78 -2.53
CA GLU A 204 16.00 3.62 -1.15
C GLU A 204 15.09 2.69 -0.32
N ILE A 205 13.76 2.79 -0.51
CA ILE A 205 12.79 1.89 0.12
C ILE A 205 12.98 0.44 -0.38
N GLU A 206 13.09 0.24 -1.70
CA GLU A 206 13.33 -1.09 -2.30
C GLU A 206 14.69 -1.66 -1.88
N HIS A 207 15.71 -0.82 -1.69
CA HIS A 207 17.01 -1.27 -1.20
C HIS A 207 16.92 -1.79 0.24
N ALA A 208 16.17 -1.10 1.10
CA ALA A 208 15.98 -1.51 2.49
C ALA A 208 15.05 -2.75 2.62
N TYR A 209 14.07 -2.87 1.74
CA TYR A 209 13.11 -3.98 1.68
C TYR A 209 13.06 -4.56 0.27
N PRO A 210 14.02 -5.42 -0.11
CA PRO A 210 14.11 -5.97 -1.45
C PRO A 210 12.84 -6.72 -1.89
N ARG A 211 12.50 -6.62 -3.18
CA ARG A 211 11.39 -7.37 -3.77
C ARG A 211 11.61 -8.88 -3.76
N ALA A 212 12.87 -9.33 -3.84
CA ALA A 212 13.22 -10.75 -3.88
C ALA A 212 12.30 -11.54 -4.86
N ASN A 213 11.67 -12.62 -4.39
CA ASN A 213 10.76 -13.45 -5.20
C ASN A 213 9.31 -12.96 -5.17
N PHE A 214 9.03 -11.70 -4.79
CA PHE A 214 7.67 -11.18 -4.63
C PHE A 214 6.78 -11.40 -5.86
N TYR A 215 7.32 -11.24 -7.07
CA TYR A 215 6.57 -11.48 -8.30
C TYR A 215 6.10 -12.94 -8.41
N ASP A 216 7.01 -13.89 -8.21
CA ASP A 216 6.71 -15.32 -8.32
C ASP A 216 5.75 -15.76 -7.19
N ASP A 217 5.96 -15.26 -5.98
CA ASP A 217 5.06 -15.49 -4.84
C ASP A 217 3.65 -14.96 -5.15
N ALA A 218 3.52 -13.70 -5.58
CA ALA A 218 2.23 -13.08 -5.90
C ALA A 218 1.52 -13.81 -7.05
N LEU A 219 2.23 -14.18 -8.12
CA LEU A 219 1.67 -14.95 -9.23
C LEU A 219 1.12 -16.30 -8.75
N SER A 220 1.93 -17.05 -8.00
CA SER A 220 1.50 -18.35 -7.44
C SER A 220 0.30 -18.22 -6.51
N ILE A 221 0.22 -17.13 -5.75
CA ILE A 221 -0.90 -16.86 -4.86
C ILE A 221 -2.17 -16.57 -5.68
N PHE A 222 -2.09 -15.70 -6.68
CA PHE A 222 -3.25 -15.42 -7.54
C PHE A 222 -3.72 -16.66 -8.30
N ASP A 223 -2.81 -17.45 -8.86
CA ASP A 223 -3.16 -18.73 -9.50
C ASP A 223 -3.93 -19.63 -8.53
N THR A 224 -3.44 -19.76 -7.30
CA THR A 224 -4.09 -20.58 -6.26
C THR A 224 -5.45 -20.04 -5.86
N GLU A 225 -5.55 -18.73 -5.65
CA GLU A 225 -6.78 -18.05 -5.24
C GLU A 225 -7.88 -18.23 -6.30
N PHE A 226 -7.57 -18.02 -7.58
CA PHE A 226 -8.53 -18.15 -8.67
C PHE A 226 -9.00 -19.59 -8.88
N VAL A 227 -8.14 -20.59 -8.62
CA VAL A 227 -8.51 -22.01 -8.71
C VAL A 227 -9.35 -22.46 -7.51
N GLN A 228 -8.91 -22.14 -6.29
CA GLN A 228 -9.55 -22.61 -5.06
C GLN A 228 -10.81 -21.81 -4.73
N LYS A 229 -10.86 -20.54 -5.13
CA LYS A 229 -11.92 -19.58 -4.82
C LYS A 229 -12.32 -18.85 -6.11
N PRO A 230 -13.01 -19.53 -7.03
CA PRO A 230 -13.38 -18.96 -8.33
C PRO A 230 -14.36 -17.77 -8.24
N ASN A 231 -14.90 -17.49 -7.04
CA ASN A 231 -15.72 -16.34 -6.72
C ASN A 231 -14.99 -15.30 -5.83
N CYS A 232 -13.64 -15.32 -5.80
CA CYS A 232 -12.85 -14.30 -5.11
C CYS A 232 -13.09 -12.91 -5.72
N LEU A 233 -12.85 -11.85 -4.94
CA LEU A 233 -13.05 -10.47 -5.40
C LEU A 233 -12.23 -10.18 -6.66
N ASN A 234 -11.00 -10.67 -6.70
CA ASN A 234 -10.12 -10.51 -7.87
C ASN A 234 -10.67 -11.13 -9.16
N SER A 235 -11.54 -12.14 -9.09
CA SER A 235 -12.21 -12.70 -10.27
C SER A 235 -13.14 -11.72 -10.98
N HIS A 236 -13.52 -10.63 -10.31
CA HIS A 236 -14.41 -9.60 -10.85
C HIS A 236 -13.66 -8.45 -11.52
N PHE A 237 -12.33 -8.45 -11.54
CA PHE A 237 -11.56 -7.44 -12.27
C PHE A 237 -11.78 -7.59 -13.78
N PRO A 238 -11.77 -6.47 -14.53
CA PRO A 238 -11.74 -6.53 -15.99
C PRO A 238 -10.57 -7.39 -16.49
N GLY A 239 -10.87 -8.48 -17.19
CA GLY A 239 -9.86 -9.42 -17.69
C GLY A 239 -9.45 -10.52 -16.71
N GLY A 240 -10.01 -10.57 -15.49
CA GLY A 240 -9.74 -11.60 -14.49
C GLY A 240 -8.26 -11.72 -14.15
N LEU A 241 -7.77 -12.95 -13.99
CA LEU A 241 -6.37 -13.24 -13.68
C LEU A 241 -5.42 -12.71 -14.76
N ASP A 242 -5.75 -12.85 -16.04
CA ASP A 242 -4.91 -12.38 -17.15
C ASP A 242 -4.73 -10.86 -17.13
N GLY A 243 -5.79 -10.13 -16.76
CA GLY A 243 -5.75 -8.69 -16.55
C GLY A 243 -4.81 -8.32 -15.40
N LEU A 244 -4.96 -9.00 -14.27
CA LEU A 244 -4.15 -8.78 -13.06
C LEU A 244 -2.66 -9.10 -13.29
N VAL A 245 -2.36 -10.23 -13.92
CA VAL A 245 -0.99 -10.73 -14.13
C VAL A 245 -0.20 -9.86 -15.11
N LYS A 246 -0.88 -9.30 -16.13
CA LYS A 246 -0.24 -8.47 -17.15
C LYS A 246 0.48 -7.25 -16.57
N ASP A 247 -0.03 -6.72 -15.45
CA ASP A 247 0.50 -5.53 -14.82
C ASP A 247 1.45 -5.84 -13.66
N LEU A 248 1.62 -7.11 -13.30
CA LEU A 248 2.61 -7.52 -12.29
C LEU A 248 4.02 -7.19 -12.79
N ARG A 249 4.76 -6.42 -11.99
CA ARG A 249 6.10 -6.01 -12.33
C ARG A 249 7.15 -7.04 -11.92
N VAL A 250 7.86 -7.55 -12.92
CA VAL A 250 9.07 -8.34 -12.75
C VAL A 250 10.26 -7.42 -12.43
N GLY A 251 11.00 -7.73 -11.36
CA GLY A 251 12.21 -7.00 -10.97
C GLY A 251 11.93 -5.65 -10.26
N PRO A 252 12.95 -4.76 -10.16
CA PRO A 252 12.86 -3.52 -9.40
C PRO A 252 11.92 -2.48 -10.05
N ILE A 253 11.26 -1.67 -9.21
CA ILE A 253 10.38 -0.56 -9.64
C ILE A 253 11.21 0.56 -10.29
N VAL A 254 12.41 0.80 -9.77
CA VAL A 254 13.34 1.76 -10.37
C VAL A 254 14.43 0.98 -11.10
N PRO A 255 14.53 1.07 -12.45
CA PRO A 255 15.58 0.39 -13.19
C PRO A 255 16.96 0.87 -12.74
N VAL A 256 17.91 -0.06 -12.57
CA VAL A 256 19.28 0.18 -12.07
C VAL A 256 20.04 1.25 -12.89
N ASN A 257 19.64 1.51 -14.14
CA ASN A 257 20.27 2.50 -15.02
C ASN A 257 19.74 3.94 -14.88
N SER A 258 18.69 4.17 -14.10
CA SER A 258 18.03 5.50 -14.00
C SER A 258 18.72 6.48 -13.04
N THR A 259 19.60 6.00 -12.16
CA THR A 259 20.31 6.83 -11.17
C THR A 259 21.56 7.53 -11.71
N ASN A 260 22.06 7.14 -12.89
CA ASN A 260 23.24 7.76 -13.51
C ASN A 260 22.91 8.86 -14.55
N ALA A 261 21.65 9.08 -14.91
CA ALA A 261 21.27 10.00 -15.99
C ALA A 261 21.12 11.49 -15.57
N ARG A 262 21.38 11.85 -14.30
CA ARG A 262 21.30 13.25 -13.83
C ARG A 262 22.57 13.78 -13.15
N ARG A 263 23.75 13.21 -13.43
CA ARG A 263 25.04 13.91 -13.24
C ARG A 263 25.48 14.53 -14.57
N GLY A 264 24.70 15.50 -15.02
CA GLY A 264 25.00 16.36 -16.17
C GLY A 264 24.94 17.83 -15.75
N VAL A 265 25.58 18.17 -14.63
CA VAL A 265 25.96 19.57 -14.38
C VAL A 265 27.30 19.74 -15.07
N GLN A 266 27.28 20.47 -16.19
CA GLN A 266 28.50 21.02 -16.78
C GLN A 266 29.17 21.89 -15.72
N ASP A 267 30.39 21.51 -15.33
CA ASP A 267 31.32 22.38 -14.65
C ASP A 267 31.93 23.31 -15.72
N PRO A 268 31.66 24.63 -15.71
CA PRO A 268 32.19 25.53 -16.73
C PRO A 268 33.59 26.06 -16.38
N HIS A 269 34.33 25.41 -15.48
CA HIS A 269 35.68 25.85 -15.14
C HIS A 269 36.68 24.70 -15.10
N LEU A 270 37.20 24.32 -16.28
CA LEU A 270 38.56 23.81 -16.41
C LEU A 270 39.09 24.12 -17.84
N HIS A 271 40.00 25.09 -17.86
CA HIS A 271 40.87 25.60 -18.94
C HIS A 271 40.30 26.58 -19.96
#